data_AF-A0A0C9TMC0-F1
#
_entry.id   AF-A0A0C9TMC0-F1
#
_cell.length_a   1.000
_cell.length_b   1.000
_cell.length_c   1.000
_cell.angle_alpha   90.00
_cell.angle_beta   90.00
_cell.angle_gamma   90.00
#
_symmetry.space_group_name_H-M   'P 1'
#
loop_
_entity.id
_entity.type
_entity.pdbx_description
1 polymer ?
#
loop_
_entity_poly.entity_id
_entity_poly.type
_entity_poly.pdbx_seq_one_letter_code
_entity_poly.pdbx_strand_id
1 'polypeptide(L)'
;CPICSKSIKHKALRSHMGGHILRAQMGIKEDHLIAQASSIATVDPCGFCGQSGHPVRLVKESKKHTFQPSSSCSLAITFSLGAAATSSKNSPSTNAPIRCSICPATSGDRAVVWKYNMPHHLGTVHAERSPTQPLPADLVNAMKVVRLEQERLGIPGEFISVGNEDEASETGEGTPATTAKRTKRASGAPSGQRQSKRAKASS
;
A
#
# COMPACT_ATOMS: atom_id res chain seq x y z
N CYS A 1 11.29 11.66 -5.13
CA CYS A 1 11.55 10.97 -3.86
C CYS A 1 12.55 11.82 -3.10
N PRO A 2 12.29 12.19 -1.84
CA PRO A 2 13.20 13.06 -1.09
C PRO A 2 14.57 12.43 -0.80
N ILE A 3 14.70 11.11 -0.91
CA ILE A 3 15.94 10.40 -0.56
C ILE A 3 16.79 10.10 -1.80
N CYS A 4 16.19 9.82 -2.95
CA CYS A 4 16.92 9.33 -4.13
C CYS A 4 16.69 10.15 -5.42
N SER A 5 16.04 11.32 -5.31
CA SER A 5 15.71 12.24 -6.42
C SER A 5 14.84 11.69 -7.55
N LYS A 6 14.50 10.39 -7.56
CA LYS A 6 13.63 9.80 -8.60
C LYS A 6 12.28 10.51 -8.64
N SER A 7 11.82 10.86 -9.83
CA SER A 7 10.47 11.40 -10.04
C SER A 7 9.45 10.27 -9.87
N ILE A 8 8.66 10.34 -8.81
CA ILE A 8 7.68 9.32 -8.43
C ILE A 8 6.33 10.00 -8.25
N LYS A 9 5.27 9.41 -8.80
CA LYS A 9 3.90 9.88 -8.57
C LYS A 9 3.61 9.88 -7.06
N HIS A 10 3.00 10.93 -6.54
CA HIS A 10 2.75 11.09 -5.10
C HIS A 10 2.08 9.84 -4.48
N LYS A 11 1.07 9.27 -5.15
CA LYS A 11 0.37 8.04 -4.71
C LYS A 11 1.24 6.77 -4.63
N ALA A 12 2.37 6.72 -5.33
CA ALA A 12 3.31 5.60 -5.34
C ALA A 12 4.47 5.80 -4.35
N LEU A 13 4.55 6.99 -3.72
CA LEU A 13 5.68 7.36 -2.86
C LEU A 13 5.83 6.40 -1.68
N ARG A 14 4.74 6.01 -1.01
CA ARG A 14 4.77 5.04 0.10
C ARG A 14 5.41 3.71 -0.32
N SER A 15 4.95 3.17 -1.46
CA SER A 15 5.49 1.89 -1.92
C SER A 15 6.96 1.98 -2.31
N HIS A 16 7.36 3.11 -2.90
CA HIS A 16 8.75 3.37 -3.24
C HIS A 16 9.63 3.54 -1.98
N MET A 17 9.15 4.30 -1.00
CA MET A 17 9.81 4.50 0.29
C MET A 17 9.98 3.21 1.08
N GLY A 18 8.99 2.31 1.03
CA GLY A 18 9.11 0.97 1.61
C GLY A 18 10.33 0.21 1.07
N GLY A 19 10.65 0.35 -0.22
CA GLY A 19 11.85 -0.24 -0.81
C GLY A 19 13.16 0.29 -0.22
N HIS A 20 13.24 1.58 0.10
CA HIS A 20 14.40 2.16 0.78
C HIS A 20 14.48 1.69 2.24
N ILE A 21 13.34 1.67 2.95
CA ILE A 21 13.28 1.22 4.34
C ILE A 21 13.75 -0.23 4.47
N LEU A 22 13.22 -1.12 3.62
CA LEU A 22 13.57 -2.53 3.68
C LEU A 22 15.06 -2.75 3.37
N ARG A 23 15.60 -2.09 2.35
CA ARG A 23 17.04 -2.16 2.03
C ARG A 23 17.92 -1.68 3.18
N ALA A 24 17.56 -0.54 3.79
CA ALA A 24 18.27 0.00 4.94
C ALA A 24 18.27 -0.99 6.12
N GLN A 25 17.14 -1.63 6.41
CA GLN A 25 17.03 -2.65 7.46
C GLN A 25 17.83 -3.92 7.15
N MET A 26 17.98 -4.26 5.87
CA MET A 26 18.80 -5.39 5.42
C MET A 26 20.30 -5.04 5.28
N GLY A 27 20.70 -3.79 5.55
CA GLY A 27 22.07 -3.32 5.39
C GLY A 27 22.53 -3.18 3.93
N ILE A 28 21.58 -3.15 2.98
CA ILE A 28 21.86 -3.01 1.55
C ILE A 28 22.13 -1.53 1.25
N LYS A 29 23.32 -1.25 0.73
CA LYS A 29 23.70 0.11 0.30
C LYS A 29 23.00 0.47 -1.00
N GLU A 30 22.60 1.73 -1.10
CA GLU A 30 22.01 2.30 -2.32
C GLU A 30 22.87 3.47 -2.79
N ASP A 31 23.56 3.30 -3.92
CA ASP A 31 24.53 4.31 -4.41
C ASP A 31 23.90 5.62 -4.90
N HIS A 32 22.57 5.61 -5.07
CA HIS A 32 21.80 6.70 -5.67
C HIS A 32 21.05 7.54 -4.64
N LEU A 33 21.34 7.39 -3.34
CA LEU A 33 20.77 8.22 -2.30
C LEU A 33 21.48 9.59 -2.25
N ILE A 34 20.72 10.65 -1.98
CA ILE A 34 21.21 12.02 -1.88
C ILE A 34 21.92 12.19 -0.54
N ALA A 35 23.26 12.30 -0.53
CA ALA A 35 24.08 12.33 0.70
C ALA A 35 23.55 13.20 1.86
N GLN A 36 22.87 14.31 1.56
CA GLN A 36 22.33 15.27 2.54
C GLN A 36 20.94 14.89 3.10
N ALA A 37 20.18 14.05 2.40
CA ALA A 37 18.87 13.51 2.79
C ALA A 37 18.88 11.98 2.96
N SER A 38 20.07 11.38 2.90
CA SER A 38 20.31 9.96 2.59
C SER A 38 19.97 8.98 3.69
N SER A 39 19.79 9.41 4.94
CA SER A 39 19.59 8.46 6.02
C SER A 39 18.11 8.14 6.17
N ILE A 40 17.72 6.94 5.75
CA ILE A 40 16.57 6.28 6.37
C ILE A 40 16.85 6.19 7.86
N ALA A 41 15.89 6.60 8.68
CA ALA A 41 16.01 6.46 10.12
C ALA A 41 16.14 4.99 10.51
N THR A 42 17.11 4.68 11.36
CA THR A 42 17.32 3.32 11.87
C THR A 42 16.25 2.90 12.88
N VAL A 43 15.60 3.89 13.51
CA VAL A 43 14.57 3.72 14.54
C VAL A 43 13.28 4.35 14.04
N ASP A 44 12.22 3.55 14.00
CA ASP A 44 10.86 3.94 13.58
C ASP A 44 10.78 4.81 12.31
N PRO A 45 11.37 4.37 11.18
CA PRO A 45 11.27 5.14 9.94
C PRO A 45 9.82 5.26 9.47
N CYS A 46 9.42 6.48 9.11
CA CYS A 46 8.11 6.75 8.55
C CYS A 46 7.95 6.11 7.17
N GLY A 47 6.85 5.38 6.94
CA GLY A 47 6.54 4.80 5.63
C GLY A 47 6.31 5.82 4.50
N PHE A 48 6.26 7.12 4.78
CA PHE A 48 6.11 8.18 3.78
C PHE A 48 7.43 8.88 3.41
N CYS A 49 8.25 9.23 4.42
CA CYS A 49 9.47 10.01 4.22
C CYS A 49 10.76 9.30 4.64
N GLY A 50 10.68 8.13 5.28
CA GLY A 50 11.84 7.38 5.78
C GLY A 50 12.48 7.94 7.05
N GLN A 51 12.06 9.13 7.51
CA GLN A 51 12.56 9.77 8.73
C GLN A 51 11.76 9.35 9.97
N SER A 52 12.35 9.47 11.16
CA SER A 52 11.67 9.24 12.44
C SER A 52 10.77 10.43 12.83
N GLY A 53 10.07 10.35 13.96
CA GLY A 53 9.26 11.46 14.51
C GLY A 53 7.89 11.66 13.85
N HIS A 54 7.47 10.76 12.97
CA HIS A 54 6.18 10.83 12.27
C HIS A 54 5.30 9.62 12.63
N PRO A 55 4.71 9.58 13.84
CA PRO A 55 3.86 8.47 14.23
C PRO A 55 2.69 8.32 13.26
N VAL A 56 2.24 7.08 13.08
CA VAL A 56 1.10 6.75 12.24
C VAL A 56 -0.03 6.22 13.10
N ARG A 57 -1.26 6.57 12.71
CA ARG A 57 -2.49 6.27 13.43
C ARG A 57 -3.49 5.66 12.47
N LEU A 58 -4.44 4.89 12.99
CA LEU A 58 -5.55 4.35 12.21
C LEU A 58 -6.85 5.02 12.65
N VAL A 59 -7.36 5.93 11.82
CA VAL A 59 -8.55 6.71 12.12
C VAL A 59 -9.74 6.12 11.36
N LYS A 60 -10.88 5.95 12.04
CA LYS A 60 -12.13 5.55 11.39
C LYS A 60 -12.83 6.82 10.90
N GLU A 61 -12.93 6.99 9.60
CA GLU A 61 -13.64 8.12 9.01
C GLU A 61 -15.15 7.84 9.09
N SER A 62 -15.97 8.72 9.67
CA SER A 62 -17.38 8.45 9.98
C SER A 62 -18.23 8.01 8.78
N LYS A 63 -17.82 8.38 7.56
CA LYS A 63 -18.50 8.03 6.30
C LYS A 63 -18.01 6.70 5.69
N LYS A 64 -16.90 6.14 6.17
CA LYS A 64 -16.30 4.91 5.66
C LYS A 64 -16.25 3.86 6.75
N HIS A 65 -16.62 2.62 6.40
CA HIS A 65 -16.51 1.49 7.33
C HIS A 65 -15.05 1.00 7.51
N THR A 66 -14.07 1.66 6.89
CA THR A 66 -12.66 1.24 6.87
C THR A 66 -11.76 2.25 7.59
N PHE A 67 -10.73 1.72 8.26
CA PHE A 67 -9.68 2.55 8.85
C PHE A 67 -8.80 3.19 7.78
N GLN A 68 -8.40 4.43 8.00
CA GLN A 68 -7.48 5.18 7.16
C GLN A 68 -6.20 5.51 7.94
N PRO A 69 -5.01 5.34 7.34
CA PRO A 69 -3.77 5.86 7.88
C PRO A 69 -3.81 7.38 8.04
N SER A 70 -3.34 7.88 9.18
CA SER A 70 -3.14 9.30 9.44
C SER A 70 -1.76 9.52 10.04
N SER A 71 -1.05 10.55 9.59
CA SER A 71 0.28 10.92 10.08
C SER A 71 0.48 12.42 9.93
N SER A 72 1.33 13.01 10.78
CA SER A 72 1.77 14.40 10.69
C SER A 72 2.84 14.63 9.62
N CYS A 73 3.31 13.58 8.94
CA CYS A 73 4.29 13.69 7.87
C CYS A 73 3.75 14.56 6.72
N SER A 74 4.55 15.53 6.25
CA SER A 74 4.20 16.37 5.10
C SER A 74 4.05 15.60 3.79
N LEU A 75 4.61 14.39 3.72
CA LEU A 75 4.52 13.47 2.58
C LEU A 75 3.43 12.40 2.79
N ALA A 76 2.58 12.55 3.82
CA ALA A 76 1.50 11.62 4.07
C ALA A 76 0.52 11.57 2.89
N ILE A 77 0.11 10.36 2.54
CA ILE A 77 -0.90 10.10 1.51
C ILE A 77 -2.00 9.21 2.06
N THR A 78 -3.22 9.43 1.58
CA THR A 78 -4.34 8.52 1.83
C THR A 78 -4.22 7.30 0.92
N PHE A 79 -4.41 6.10 1.48
CA PHE A 79 -4.43 4.86 0.73
C PHE A 79 -5.29 3.79 1.41
N SER A 80 -5.76 2.82 0.64
CA SER A 80 -6.48 1.65 1.18
C SER A 80 -5.51 0.69 1.87
N LEU A 81 -5.73 0.38 3.15
CA LEU A 81 -4.96 -0.62 3.89
C LEU A 81 -5.03 -2.00 3.23
N GLY A 82 -6.21 -2.42 2.77
CA GLY A 82 -6.36 -3.72 2.10
C GLY A 82 -5.55 -3.83 0.82
N ALA A 83 -5.55 -2.77 0.00
CA ALA A 83 -4.72 -2.73 -1.20
C ALA A 83 -3.22 -2.65 -0.88
N ALA A 84 -2.87 -2.02 0.25
CA ALA A 84 -1.49 -1.93 0.71
C ALA A 84 -0.97 -3.20 1.38
N ALA A 85 -1.85 -4.09 1.85
CA ALA A 85 -1.46 -5.37 2.42
C ALA A 85 -1.00 -6.38 1.36
N THR A 86 -1.35 -6.15 0.10
CA THR A 86 -1.03 -7.05 -1.02
C THR A 86 0.04 -6.43 -1.92
N SER A 87 1.14 -7.15 -2.12
CA SER A 87 2.15 -6.76 -3.09
C SER A 87 1.59 -6.88 -4.51
N SER A 88 1.84 -5.89 -5.37
CA SER A 88 1.50 -5.91 -6.79
C SER A 88 2.64 -5.34 -7.65
N LYS A 89 2.58 -5.56 -8.97
CA LYS A 89 3.56 -4.98 -9.91
C LYS A 89 3.68 -3.45 -9.78
N ASN A 90 2.57 -2.76 -9.51
CA ASN A 90 2.50 -1.29 -9.45
C ASN A 90 2.66 -0.71 -8.03
N SER A 91 2.61 -1.56 -7.00
CA SER A 91 2.79 -1.19 -5.60
C SER A 91 3.44 -2.39 -4.89
N PRO A 92 4.75 -2.61 -5.10
CA PRO A 92 5.42 -3.83 -4.65
C PRO A 92 5.56 -3.93 -3.12
N SER A 93 5.67 -2.80 -2.42
CA SER A 93 5.83 -2.79 -0.96
C SER A 93 4.49 -2.88 -0.26
N THR A 94 4.41 -3.79 0.71
CA THR A 94 3.30 -3.94 1.64
C THR A 94 3.48 -3.15 2.93
N ASN A 95 4.46 -2.22 2.97
CA ASN A 95 4.70 -1.39 4.14
C ASN A 95 3.48 -0.50 4.42
N ALA A 96 2.67 -0.95 5.38
CA ALA A 96 1.45 -0.29 5.82
C ALA A 96 1.39 -0.33 7.35
N PRO A 97 0.65 0.59 7.99
CA PRO A 97 0.43 0.54 9.42
C PRO A 97 -0.40 -0.69 9.79
N ILE A 98 0.10 -1.46 10.75
CA ILE A 98 -0.56 -2.63 11.32
C ILE A 98 -0.68 -2.44 12.84
N ARG A 99 -1.67 -3.08 13.45
CA ARG A 99 -1.81 -3.07 14.91
C ARG A 99 -1.00 -4.21 15.52
N CYS A 100 -0.20 -3.90 16.53
CA CYS A 100 0.41 -4.91 17.41
C CYS A 100 -0.67 -5.50 18.31
N SER A 101 -0.96 -6.80 18.17
CA SER A 101 -1.96 -7.50 19.00
C SER A 101 -1.46 -7.84 20.42
N ILE A 102 -0.18 -7.60 20.71
CA ILE A 102 0.42 -7.80 22.05
C ILE A 102 0.27 -6.52 22.89
N CYS A 103 0.24 -5.35 22.25
CA CYS A 103 -0.01 -4.09 22.94
C CYS A 103 -1.40 -4.11 23.60
N PRO A 104 -1.54 -3.64 24.85
CA PRO A 104 -2.84 -3.45 25.47
C PRO A 104 -3.76 -2.59 24.59
N ALA A 105 -5.06 -2.88 24.57
CA ALA A 105 -6.04 -2.11 23.81
C ALA A 105 -6.05 -0.62 24.17
N THR A 106 -5.69 -0.29 25.42
CA THR A 106 -5.54 1.09 25.93
C THR A 106 -4.37 1.85 25.31
N SER A 107 -3.44 1.18 24.63
CA SER A 107 -2.30 1.79 23.94
C SER A 107 -2.73 2.63 22.74
N GLY A 108 -3.96 2.44 22.25
CA GLY A 108 -4.56 3.25 21.19
C GLY A 108 -3.68 3.29 19.94
N ASP A 109 -3.18 4.48 19.62
CA ASP A 109 -2.32 4.73 18.47
C ASP A 109 -0.88 4.26 18.65
N ARG A 110 -0.40 4.08 19.89
CA ARG A 110 0.95 3.56 20.16
C ARG A 110 1.11 2.10 19.74
N ALA A 111 0.00 1.38 19.57
CA ALA A 111 -0.02 0.02 19.04
C ALA A 111 0.01 -0.03 17.51
N VAL A 112 -0.08 1.10 16.80
CA VAL A 112 -0.07 1.16 15.34
C VAL A 112 1.36 1.40 14.86
N VAL A 113 1.91 0.43 14.15
CA VAL A 113 3.32 0.42 13.73
C VAL A 113 3.39 0.12 12.23
N TRP A 114 4.31 0.74 11.51
CA TRP A 114 4.59 0.36 10.12
C TRP A 114 5.05 -1.10 10.06
N LYS A 115 4.52 -1.88 9.12
CA LYS A 115 4.80 -3.32 8.98
C LYS A 115 6.29 -3.65 9.12
N TYR A 116 7.14 -2.96 8.39
CA TYR A 116 8.59 -3.22 8.40
C TYR A 116 9.26 -2.84 9.72
N ASN A 117 8.65 -1.99 10.54
CA ASN A 117 9.17 -1.58 11.84
C ASN A 117 8.68 -2.49 12.98
N MET A 118 7.75 -3.40 12.72
CA MET A 118 7.21 -4.29 13.75
C MET A 118 8.28 -5.11 14.49
N PRO A 119 9.31 -5.68 13.84
CA PRO A 119 10.39 -6.37 14.56
C PRO A 119 11.10 -5.47 15.59
N HIS A 120 11.36 -4.21 15.22
CA HIS A 120 11.98 -3.24 16.11
C HIS A 120 11.07 -2.87 17.28
N HIS A 121 9.78 -2.65 17.01
CA HIS A 121 8.78 -2.39 18.04
C HIS A 121 8.70 -3.56 19.04
N LEU A 122 8.70 -4.80 18.57
CA LEU A 122 8.72 -5.98 19.44
C LEU A 122 9.97 -6.01 20.32
N GLY A 123 11.15 -5.76 19.75
CA GLY A 123 12.41 -5.78 20.49
C GLY A 123 12.60 -4.62 21.49
N THR A 124 11.79 -3.57 21.42
CA THR A 124 11.92 -2.39 22.29
C THR A 124 10.74 -2.25 23.26
N VAL A 125 9.50 -2.33 22.76
CA VAL A 125 8.28 -2.19 23.56
C VAL A 125 7.91 -3.50 24.26
N HIS A 126 8.28 -4.64 23.67
CA HIS A 126 8.02 -5.97 24.21
C HIS A 126 9.32 -6.74 24.52
N ALA A 127 10.39 -6.03 24.88
CA ALA A 127 11.72 -6.59 25.16
C ALA A 127 11.71 -7.62 26.31
N GLU A 128 10.84 -7.41 27.31
CA GLU A 128 10.71 -8.30 28.48
C GLU A 128 9.92 -9.58 28.16
N ARG A 129 9.39 -9.71 26.94
CA ARG A 129 8.69 -10.92 26.54
C ARG A 129 9.67 -12.08 26.45
N SER A 130 9.31 -13.23 27.02
CA SER A 130 10.11 -14.44 26.90
C SER A 130 10.34 -14.80 25.42
N PRO A 131 11.58 -15.02 24.97
CA PRO A 131 11.88 -15.48 23.61
C PRO A 131 11.22 -16.82 23.27
N THR A 132 10.89 -17.63 24.28
CA THR A 132 10.23 -18.93 24.11
C THR A 132 8.72 -18.81 23.88
N GLN A 133 8.12 -17.64 24.11
CA GLN A 133 6.70 -17.44 23.90
C GLN A 133 6.45 -17.08 22.43
N PRO A 134 5.71 -17.90 21.67
CA PRO A 134 5.45 -17.63 20.26
C PRO A 134 4.63 -16.34 20.08
N LEU A 135 4.92 -15.61 19.01
CA LEU A 135 4.11 -14.46 18.61
C LEU A 135 2.70 -14.93 18.19
N PRO A 136 1.64 -14.12 18.41
CA PRO A 136 0.32 -14.40 17.86
C PRO A 136 0.36 -14.58 16.34
N ALA A 137 -0.34 -15.59 15.82
CA ALA A 137 -0.27 -15.95 14.40
C ALA A 137 -0.76 -14.83 13.46
N ASP A 138 -1.76 -14.06 13.88
CA ASP A 138 -2.24 -12.86 13.20
C ASP A 138 -1.12 -11.81 13.06
N LEU A 139 -0.32 -11.60 14.10
CA LEU A 139 0.79 -10.66 14.08
C LEU A 139 1.93 -11.15 13.19
N VAL A 140 2.28 -12.43 13.28
CA VAL A 140 3.29 -13.06 12.41
C VAL A 140 2.91 -12.88 10.94
N ASN A 141 1.65 -13.18 10.59
CA ASN A 141 1.14 -13.01 9.24
C ASN A 141 1.14 -11.54 8.81
N ALA A 142 0.72 -10.63 9.67
CA ALA A 142 0.68 -9.19 9.36
C ALA A 142 2.07 -8.59 9.08
N MET A 143 3.11 -9.07 9.78
CA MET A 143 4.47 -8.57 9.63
C MET A 143 5.32 -9.32 8.58
N LYS A 144 4.90 -10.50 8.11
CA LYS A 144 5.63 -11.34 7.14
C LYS A 144 5.90 -10.56 5.84
N VAL A 145 7.18 -10.32 5.51
CA VAL A 145 7.60 -9.78 4.21
C VAL A 145 7.92 -10.96 3.30
N VAL A 146 7.06 -11.22 2.32
CA VAL A 146 7.17 -12.43 1.47
C VAL A 146 8.24 -12.27 0.38
N ARG A 147 8.80 -13.38 -0.10
CA ARG A 147 9.83 -13.38 -1.15
C ARG A 147 9.42 -12.60 -2.40
N LEU A 148 8.21 -12.81 -2.90
CA LEU A 148 7.68 -12.10 -4.07
C LEU A 148 7.68 -10.57 -3.89
N GLU A 149 7.40 -10.09 -2.68
CA GLU A 149 7.46 -8.66 -2.35
C GLU A 149 8.89 -8.14 -2.42
N GLN A 150 9.86 -8.89 -1.87
CA GLN A 150 11.29 -8.54 -1.90
C GLN A 150 11.81 -8.50 -3.35
N GLU A 151 11.48 -9.51 -4.15
CA GLU A 151 11.85 -9.58 -5.58
C GLU A 151 11.26 -8.40 -6.36
N ARG A 152 9.98 -8.08 -6.17
CA ARG A 152 9.35 -6.92 -6.82
C ARG A 152 9.88 -5.58 -6.34
N LEU A 153 10.42 -5.53 -5.12
CA LEU A 153 11.14 -4.36 -4.63
C LEU A 153 12.55 -4.26 -5.20
N GLY A 154 13.03 -5.28 -5.93
CA GLY A 154 14.37 -5.36 -6.50
C GLY A 154 15.44 -5.64 -5.44
N ILE A 155 15.10 -6.40 -4.39
CA ILE A 155 16.08 -6.91 -3.44
C ILE A 155 16.89 -8.02 -4.14
N PRO A 156 18.23 -7.95 -4.14
CA PRO A 156 19.05 -8.98 -4.76
C PRO A 156 18.86 -10.34 -4.07
N GLY A 157 18.86 -11.42 -4.84
CA GLY A 157 18.51 -12.76 -4.37
C GLY A 157 19.41 -13.27 -3.24
N GLU A 158 20.66 -12.82 -3.18
CA GLU A 158 21.61 -13.15 -2.10
C GLU A 158 21.18 -12.63 -0.72
N PHE A 159 20.26 -11.66 -0.66
CA PHE A 159 19.70 -11.14 0.60
C PHE A 159 18.33 -11.74 0.94
N ILE A 160 17.70 -12.49 0.03
CA ILE A 160 16.38 -13.09 0.24
C ILE A 160 16.56 -14.41 0.99
N SER A 161 16.15 -14.47 2.25
CA SER A 161 16.16 -15.71 3.03
C SER A 161 15.29 -16.79 2.36
N VAL A 162 15.87 -17.97 2.15
CA VAL A 162 15.28 -19.11 1.41
C VAL A 162 14.09 -19.78 2.15
N GLY A 163 13.78 -19.36 3.38
CA GLY A 163 12.92 -20.14 4.30
C GLY A 163 11.41 -19.86 4.30
N ASN A 164 10.80 -19.30 3.25
CA ASN A 164 9.33 -19.16 3.20
C ASN A 164 8.84 -19.24 1.74
N GLU A 165 8.80 -20.46 1.22
CA GLU A 165 8.02 -20.79 0.03
C GLU A 165 6.56 -20.86 0.44
N ASP A 166 5.77 -19.82 0.15
CA ASP A 166 4.31 -19.92 0.16
C ASP A 166 3.76 -19.11 -1.01
N GLU A 167 3.39 -19.84 -2.06
CA GLU A 167 2.34 -19.60 -3.03
C GLU A 167 1.88 -18.15 -3.21
N ALA A 168 2.39 -17.53 -4.27
CA ALA A 168 1.70 -16.43 -4.91
C ALA A 168 0.40 -17.00 -5.50
N SER A 169 -0.75 -16.66 -4.91
CA SER A 169 -2.03 -16.86 -5.58
C SER A 169 -2.01 -16.09 -6.91
N GLU A 170 -1.73 -16.83 -7.99
CA GLU A 170 -1.87 -16.37 -9.36
C GLU A 170 -3.36 -16.23 -9.66
N THR A 171 -3.91 -15.03 -9.51
CA THR A 171 -5.11 -14.67 -10.28
C THR A 171 -4.66 -14.37 -11.70
N GLY A 172 -4.83 -15.38 -12.57
CA GLY A 172 -4.45 -15.35 -13.98
C GLY A 172 -5.03 -14.18 -14.76
N GLU A 173 -4.15 -13.53 -15.53
CA GLU A 173 -4.49 -12.70 -16.68
C GLU A 173 -4.83 -13.63 -17.86
N GLY A 174 -6.09 -13.60 -18.32
CA GLY A 174 -6.49 -14.13 -19.62
C GLY A 174 -6.84 -12.98 -20.57
N THR A 175 -6.01 -12.74 -21.56
CA THR A 175 -6.23 -11.81 -22.70
C THR A 175 -6.32 -12.66 -23.99
N PRO A 176 -6.72 -12.14 -25.16
CA PRO A 176 -7.95 -11.48 -25.60
C PRO A 176 -8.76 -12.37 -26.59
N ALA A 177 -10.01 -12.01 -26.93
CA ALA A 177 -10.68 -12.56 -28.11
C ALA A 177 -11.35 -11.48 -28.96
N THR A 178 -10.93 -11.46 -30.21
CA THR A 178 -11.22 -10.55 -31.32
C THR A 178 -12.59 -10.77 -31.98
N THR A 179 -13.20 -9.66 -32.41
CA THR A 179 -14.14 -9.46 -33.55
C THR A 179 -15.34 -10.39 -33.79
N ALA A 180 -16.54 -9.80 -33.77
CA ALA A 180 -17.58 -10.10 -34.76
C ALA A 180 -18.50 -8.88 -35.01
N LYS A 181 -18.44 -8.35 -36.25
CA LYS A 181 -19.41 -7.45 -36.88
C LYS A 181 -20.77 -8.14 -37.01
N ARG A 182 -21.88 -7.42 -36.79
CA ARG A 182 -23.11 -7.62 -37.60
C ARG A 182 -23.97 -6.37 -37.67
N THR A 183 -24.23 -5.96 -38.90
CA THR A 183 -25.07 -4.84 -39.36
C THR A 183 -26.51 -5.29 -39.67
N LYS A 184 -27.47 -4.37 -39.40
CA LYS A 184 -28.73 -4.00 -40.09
C LYS A 184 -29.80 -5.04 -40.53
N ARG A 185 -31.06 -4.75 -40.15
CA ARG A 185 -32.29 -4.48 -40.97
C ARG A 185 -33.46 -4.24 -39.98
N ALA A 186 -34.31 -3.20 -39.99
CA ALA A 186 -35.09 -2.43 -40.98
C ALA A 186 -36.44 -3.07 -41.40
N SER A 187 -37.55 -2.57 -40.82
CA SER A 187 -38.94 -2.50 -41.33
C SER A 187 -39.87 -2.03 -40.19
N GLY A 188 -40.87 -1.15 -40.32
CA GLY A 188 -41.46 -0.41 -41.44
C GLY A 188 -42.40 0.70 -40.90
N ALA A 189 -42.71 1.67 -41.76
CA ALA A 189 -43.70 2.74 -41.53
C ALA A 189 -45.13 2.25 -41.93
N PRO A 190 -46.21 3.03 -41.66
CA PRO A 190 -46.59 4.04 -42.63
C PRO A 190 -47.21 5.36 -42.09
N SER A 191 -47.16 6.33 -43.02
CA SER A 191 -47.75 7.67 -43.16
C SER A 191 -49.09 8.03 -42.49
N GLY A 192 -49.21 9.32 -42.16
CA GLY A 192 -50.47 10.08 -42.21
C GLY A 192 -50.34 11.52 -41.70
N GLN A 193 -50.29 12.49 -42.63
CA GLN A 193 -50.95 13.84 -42.65
C GLN A 193 -51.13 14.64 -41.32
N ARG A 194 -51.08 15.97 -41.22
CA ARG A 194 -50.84 17.15 -42.07
C ARG A 194 -50.98 18.36 -41.11
N GLN A 195 -50.34 19.49 -41.45
CA GLN A 195 -50.73 20.89 -41.15
C GLN A 195 -50.54 21.53 -39.74
N SER A 196 -49.55 22.43 -39.71
CA SER A 196 -49.69 23.91 -39.57
C SER A 196 -50.12 24.59 -38.25
N LYS A 197 -49.40 25.69 -37.98
CA LYS A 197 -49.72 26.95 -37.24
C LYS A 197 -49.36 27.07 -35.74
N ARG A 198 -48.18 27.67 -35.52
CA ARG A 198 -47.92 28.94 -34.79
C ARG A 198 -49.10 29.56 -34.00
N ALA A 199 -48.93 29.78 -32.69
CA ALA A 199 -49.05 31.10 -32.02
C ALA A 199 -48.76 31.04 -30.51
N LYS A 200 -48.27 32.19 -30.00
CA LYS A 200 -47.93 32.62 -28.64
C LYS A 200 -49.16 32.90 -27.76
N ALA A 201 -48.99 32.76 -26.43
CA ALA A 201 -49.37 33.67 -25.32
C ALA A 201 -49.38 32.81 -24.02
N SER A 202 -48.65 33.09 -22.94
CA SER A 202 -48.63 34.26 -22.05
C SER A 202 -49.99 34.55 -21.42
N SER A 203 -50.20 34.00 -20.23
CA SER A 203 -50.72 34.67 -19.04
C SER A 203 -50.26 33.90 -17.82
#